data_AF-S2XKV0-F1
#
_entry.id   AF-S2XKV0-F1
#
_cell.length_a   1.000
_cell.length_b   1.000
_cell.length_c   1.000
_cell.angle_alpha   90.00
_cell.angle_beta   90.00
_cell.angle_gamma   90.00
#
_symmetry.space_group_name_H-M   'P 1'
#
loop_
_entity.id
_entity.type
_entity.pdbx_description
1 polymer ?
#
loop_
_entity_poly.entity_id
_entity_poly.type
_entity_poly.pdbx_seq_one_letter_code
_entity_poly.pdbx_strand_id
1 'polypeptide(L)'
;MNSKIDVDENFKKIIKTHLLKGNYTAIASHDEAMINYTKELVKEHGIASNQFEFQMLFGIREELQRQLVKEGYKSVFMSHMGLIGMVIL
;
A
#
# COMPACT_ATOMS: atom_id res chain seq x y z
N MET A 1 -16.69 -5.51 18.73
CA MET A 1 -16.44 -4.09 18.39
C MET A 1 -15.04 -4.05 17.81
N ASN A 2 -14.89 -4.10 16.48
CA ASN A 2 -13.55 -4.06 15.86
C ASN A 2 -13.02 -2.64 16.02
N SER A 3 -11.96 -2.46 16.80
CA SER A 3 -11.33 -1.14 16.91
C SER A 3 -10.54 -0.85 15.63
N LYS A 4 -10.35 0.42 15.28
CA LYS A 4 -9.49 0.81 14.15
C LYS A 4 -8.09 0.20 14.29
N ILE A 5 -7.60 0.06 15.51
CA ILE A 5 -6.30 -0.54 15.82
C ILE A 5 -6.25 -2.00 15.37
N ASP A 6 -7.30 -2.78 15.62
CA ASP A 6 -7.36 -4.19 15.21
C ASP A 6 -7.33 -4.33 13.68
N VAL A 7 -8.01 -3.40 12.99
CA VAL A 7 -8.03 -3.34 11.51
C VAL A 7 -6.65 -2.98 10.97
N ASP A 8 -6.00 -1.95 11.52
CA ASP A 8 -4.68 -1.50 11.10
C ASP A 8 -3.62 -2.60 11.33
N GLU A 9 -3.66 -3.28 12.48
CA GLU A 9 -2.72 -4.38 12.78
C GLU A 9 -2.94 -5.59 11.89
N ASN A 10 -4.19 -5.94 11.57
CA ASN A 10 -4.46 -7.02 10.63
C ASN A 10 -3.99 -6.65 9.21
N PHE A 11 -4.18 -5.40 8.79
CA PHE A 11 -3.71 -4.90 7.50
C PHE A 11 -2.18 -4.99 7.37
N LYS A 12 -1.43 -4.56 8.40
CA LYS A 12 0.03 -4.72 8.47
C LYS A 12 0.46 -6.18 8.32
N LYS A 13 -0.22 -7.10 9.02
CA LYS A 13 0.09 -8.54 8.95
C LYS A 13 -0.11 -9.10 7.54
N ILE A 14 -1.18 -8.69 6.84
CA ILE A 14 -1.46 -9.13 5.46
C ILE A 14 -0.35 -8.63 4.52
N ILE A 15 -0.06 -7.32 4.54
CA ILE A 15 1.02 -6.70 3.76
C ILE A 15 2.33 -7.44 3.97
N LYS A 16 2.73 -7.63 5.24
CA LYS A 16 3.96 -8.32 5.60
C LYS A 16 4.00 -9.73 5.04
N THR A 17 2.92 -10.49 5.21
CA THR A 17 2.87 -11.88 4.75
C THR A 17 2.99 -11.98 3.23
N HIS A 18 2.32 -11.10 2.48
CA HIS A 18 2.35 -11.12 1.02
C HIS A 18 3.72 -10.72 0.46
N LEU A 19 4.27 -9.62 0.97
CA LEU A 19 5.58 -9.12 0.55
C LEU A 19 6.70 -10.13 0.85
N LEU A 20 6.70 -10.73 2.04
CA LEU A 20 7.73 -11.72 2.41
C LEU A 20 7.60 -13.04 1.64
N LYS A 21 6.41 -13.38 1.15
CA LYS A 21 6.22 -14.52 0.25
C LYS A 21 6.67 -14.23 -1.18
N GLY A 22 7.08 -12.98 -1.48
CA GLY A 22 7.49 -12.55 -2.82
C GLY A 22 6.32 -12.31 -3.77
N ASN A 23 5.08 -12.25 -3.26
CA ASN A 23 3.90 -11.96 -4.07
C ASN A 23 3.90 -10.49 -4.48
N TYR A 24 3.41 -10.24 -5.71
CA TYR A 24 3.09 -8.88 -6.10
C TYR A 24 1.95 -8.34 -5.22
N THR A 25 2.17 -7.23 -4.53
CA THR A 25 1.23 -6.69 -3.53
C THR A 25 0.79 -5.29 -3.91
N ALA A 26 -0.52 -5.06 -4.02
CA ALA A 26 -1.07 -3.73 -4.28
C ALA A 26 -1.66 -3.14 -2.99
N ILE A 27 -1.00 -2.14 -2.43
CA ILE A 27 -1.36 -1.52 -1.15
C ILE A 27 -2.29 -0.33 -1.42
N ALA A 28 -3.60 -0.56 -1.31
CA ALA A 28 -4.61 0.47 -1.47
C ALA A 28 -4.88 1.20 -0.14
N SER A 29 -4.11 2.27 0.13
CA SER A 29 -4.29 3.06 1.34
C SER A 29 -3.91 4.53 1.12
N HIS A 30 -4.62 5.41 1.83
CA HIS A 30 -4.32 6.84 1.94
C HIS A 30 -3.74 7.21 3.31
N ASP A 31 -3.60 6.24 4.22
CA ASP A 31 -3.07 6.43 5.57
C ASP A 31 -1.53 6.42 5.51
N GLU A 32 -0.92 7.54 5.92
CA GLU A 32 0.54 7.69 5.97
C GLU A 32 1.21 6.65 6.87
N ALA A 33 0.56 6.20 7.95
CA ALA A 33 1.13 5.19 8.83
C ALA A 33 1.30 3.84 8.11
N MET A 34 0.36 3.47 7.24
CA MET A 34 0.45 2.22 6.45
C MET A 34 1.49 2.33 5.34
N ILE A 35 1.59 3.50 4.71
CA ILE A 35 2.58 3.77 3.67
C ILE A 35 3.98 3.72 4.27
N ASN A 36 4.21 4.40 5.40
CA ASN A 36 5.49 4.39 6.09
C ASN A 36 5.87 3.00 6.59
N TYR A 37 4.91 2.26 7.18
CA TYR A 37 5.13 0.86 7.56
C TYR A 37 5.60 0.00 6.39
N THR A 38 4.95 0.15 5.22
CA THR A 38 5.32 -0.60 4.01
C THR A 38 6.72 -0.20 3.56
N LYS A 39 7.05 1.10 3.52
CA LYS A 39 8.38 1.62 3.16
C LYS A 39 9.48 1.09 4.07
N GLU A 40 9.24 1.04 5.38
CA GLU A 40 10.17 0.48 6.36
C GLU A 40 10.36 -1.01 6.15
N LEU A 41 9.28 -1.76 5.99
CA LEU A 41 9.31 -3.21 5.79
C LEU A 41 10.09 -3.62 4.53
N VAL A 42 9.86 -2.93 3.41
CA VAL A 42 10.54 -3.24 2.13
C VAL A 42 12.03 -2.88 2.22
N LYS A 43 12.38 -1.82 2.93
CA LYS A 43 13.77 -1.43 3.18
C LYS A 43 14.47 -2.44 4.10
N GLU A 44 13.81 -2.87 5.17
CA GLU A 44 14.32 -3.86 6.12
C GLU A 44 14.61 -5.21 5.46
N HIS A 45 13.71 -5.67 4.58
CA HIS A 45 13.79 -6.99 3.95
C HIS A 45 14.40 -6.96 2.54
N GLY A 46 14.85 -5.79 2.06
CA GLY A 46 15.45 -5.64 0.73
C GLY A 46 14.51 -5.97 -0.44
N ILE A 47 13.21 -5.70 -0.28
CA ILE A 47 12.17 -6.02 -1.25
C ILE A 47 12.22 -5.01 -2.40
N ALA A 48 12.23 -5.51 -3.63
CA ALA A 48 12.33 -4.65 -4.81
C ALA A 48 11.05 -3.81 -4.99
N SER A 49 11.20 -2.55 -5.39
CA SER A 49 10.09 -1.61 -5.60
C SER A 49 9.13 -2.02 -6.72
N ASN A 50 9.51 -2.99 -7.55
CA ASN A 50 8.65 -3.57 -8.59
C ASN A 50 7.76 -4.72 -8.08
N GLN A 51 7.94 -5.19 -6.84
CA GLN A 51 7.10 -6.24 -6.23
C GLN A 51 5.85 -5.66 -5.56
N PHE A 52 5.69 -4.35 -5.55
CA PHE A 52 4.51 -3.73 -4.96
C PHE A 52 4.17 -2.41 -5.63
N GLU A 53 2.98 -1.90 -5.32
CA GLU A 53 2.57 -0.56 -5.70
C GLU A 53 1.61 0.04 -4.68
N PHE A 54 1.63 1.36 -4.58
CA PHE A 54 0.67 2.11 -3.78
C PHE A 54 -0.50 2.55 -4.63
N GLN A 55 -1.70 2.18 -4.21
CA GLN A 55 -2.92 2.57 -4.90
C GLN A 55 -3.71 3.60 -4.09
N MET A 56 -4.12 4.66 -4.78
CA MET A 56 -4.87 5.76 -4.16
C MET A 56 -6.09 6.11 -5.00
N LEU A 57 -7.18 6.47 -4.34
CA LEU A 57 -8.37 6.97 -5.02
C LEU A 57 -8.08 8.32 -5.68
N PHE A 58 -8.55 8.46 -6.92
CA PHE A 58 -8.42 9.71 -7.66
C PHE A 58 -9.02 10.89 -6.87
N GLY A 59 -8.27 12.00 -6.76
CA GLY A 59 -8.65 13.20 -6.03
C GLY A 59 -8.40 13.16 -4.50
N ILE A 60 -7.85 12.07 -3.95
CA ILE A 60 -7.51 11.97 -2.53
C ILE A 60 -5.99 12.00 -2.34
N ARG A 61 -5.50 12.94 -1.52
CA ARG A 61 -4.08 13.08 -1.11
C ARG A 61 -3.09 13.06 -2.28
N GLU A 62 -3.36 13.83 -3.34
CA GLU A 62 -2.48 13.91 -4.52
C GLU A 62 -1.02 14.27 -4.19
N GLU A 63 -0.80 15.08 -3.15
CA GLU A 63 0.56 15.44 -2.72
C GLU A 63 1.36 14.21 -2.26
N LEU A 64 0.75 13.35 -1.45
CA LEU A 64 1.37 12.12 -0.96
C LEU A 64 1.73 11.18 -2.11
N GLN A 65 0.85 11.08 -3.11
CA GLN A 65 1.12 10.31 -4.30
C GLN A 65 2.33 10.87 -5.08
N ARG A 66 2.38 12.20 -5.29
CA ARG A 66 3.52 12.85 -5.96
C ARG A 66 4.82 12.64 -5.18
N GLN A 67 4.76 12.61 -3.85
CA GLN A 67 5.91 12.28 -3.01
C GLN A 67 6.36 10.83 -3.25
N LEU A 68 5.45 9.86 -3.26
CA LEU A 68 5.78 8.45 -3.52
C LEU A 68 6.43 8.24 -4.89
N VAL A 69 5.91 8.91 -5.93
CA VAL A 69 6.51 8.86 -7.27
C VAL A 69 7.92 9.47 -7.27
N LYS A 70 8.13 10.59 -6.57
CA LYS A 70 9.47 11.21 -6.42
C LYS A 70 10.45 10.31 -5.67
N GLU A 71 9.97 9.52 -4.72
CA GLU A 71 10.76 8.53 -3.99
C GLU A 71 11.06 7.27 -4.80
N GLY A 72 10.52 7.15 -6.02
CA GLY A 72 10.76 6.02 -6.92
C GLY A 72 9.81 4.84 -6.70
N TYR A 73 8.73 5.02 -5.94
CA TYR A 73 7.71 3.98 -5.76
C TYR A 73 6.66 4.05 -6.88
N LYS A 74 6.21 2.88 -7.32
CA LYS A 74 5.08 2.77 -8.25
C LYS A 74 3.81 3.19 -7.51
N SER A 75 3.10 4.18 -8.06
CA SER A 75 1.78 4.58 -7.55
C SER A 75 0.79 4.77 -8.69
N VAL A 76 -0.43 4.24 -8.50
CA VAL A 76 -1.50 4.26 -9.51
C VAL A 76 -2.79 4.86 -8.95
N PHE A 77 -3.53 5.55 -9.83
CA PHE A 77 -4.86 6.06 -9.50
C PHE A 77 -5.91 4.98 -9.68
N MET A 78 -6.74 4.80 -8.65
CA MET A 78 -7.95 4.02 -8.73
C MET A 78 -9.13 4.93 -9.08
N SER A 79 -9.76 4.67 -10.22
CA SER A 79 -11.09 5.20 -10.54
C SER A 79 -12.18 4.31 -9.92
N HIS A 80 -13.41 4.81 -9.87
CA HIS A 80 -14.55 4.10 -9.27
C HIS A 80 -14.79 2.70 -9.86
N MET A 81 -14.41 2.46 -11.13
CA MET A 81 -14.49 1.14 -11.79
C MET A 81 -13.34 0.19 -11.37
N GLY A 82 -12.21 0.71 -10.90
CA GLY A 82 -11.06 -0.09 -10.45
C GLY A 82 -11.25 -0.73 -9.07
N LEU A 83 -12.13 -0.17 -8.23
CA LEU A 83 -12.47 -0.70 -6.90
C LEU A 83 -13.14 -2.08 -6.95
N ILE A 84 -13.90 -2.37 -8.02
CA ILE A 84 -14.67 -3.62 -8.16
C ILE A 84 -13.76 -4.81 -8.51
N GLY A 85 -12.59 -4.56 -9.11
CA GLY A 85 -11.63 -5.59 -9.50
C GLY A 85 -10.53 -5.88 -8.48
N MET A 86 -10.37 -5.05 -7.45
CA MET A 86 -9.26 -5.14 -6.51
C MET A 86 -9.74 -5.41 -5.10
N VAL A 87 -9.96 -6.69 -4.83
CA VAL A 87 -9.88 -7.19 -3.45
C VAL A 87 -8.42 -7.11 -3.05
N ILE A 88 -8.14 -6.29 -2.05
CA ILE A 88 -6.86 -6.18 -1.35
C ILE A 88 -6.35 -7.60 -1.05
N LEU A 89 -5.24 -7.98 -1.68
CA LEU A 89 -4.49 -9.20 -1.41
C LEU A 89 -3.02 -8.84 -1.22
#